data_AF-A0A351CJN3-F1
#
_entry.id   AF-A0A351CJN3-F1
#
_cell.length_a   1.000
_cell.length_b   1.000
_cell.length_c   1.000
_cell.angle_alpha   90.00
_cell.angle_beta   90.00
_cell.angle_gamma   90.00
#
_symmetry.space_group_name_H-M   'P 1'
#
loop_
_entity.id
_entity.type
_entity.pdbx_description
1 polymer ?
#
loop_
_entity_poly.entity_id
_entity_poly.type
_entity_poly.pdbx_seq_one_letter_code
_entity_poly.pdbx_strand_id
1 'polypeptide(L)'
;SFEYSTRLKVSGTDVFSAGNFSNKDDEVLISFDETNRIRKRLTINNNCLASAVLIGDSSDSFFYEELIKNKTDISSIRKTLLFGEIRMNTEEVGNASEMLADDDQVCGCLGVTKGDITKAVESGCKSFDEVKKKTGCSTGCGGCHSVSKQIFEFSIGSQSTEKETLCSCTDLSTQNVRKYIRDLTEVKTVKEVRKALKFSDSCEPCGHAINYYLSSQFNERYIHNDKERPHNEMMHANLQNDGTYSIVPQMQGGLTTPDELKALADIAVKYEVPTVKVTGGQRIDLLGIPKDKLDPMWKEISDAGMESGYAYGKATRTCKSCVGSEHCLMGTQDSMSLAVKMEDAVWS
;
A
#
# COMPACT_ATOMS: atom_id res chain seq x y z
N SER A 1 -11.93 -22.17 8.31
CA SER A 1 -10.54 -21.67 8.21
C SER A 1 -10.37 -21.14 6.79
N PHE A 2 -10.28 -19.84 6.51
CA PHE A 2 -9.51 -18.75 7.14
C PHE A 2 -10.36 -17.47 7.22
N GLU A 3 -10.37 -16.80 8.37
CA GLU A 3 -11.11 -15.53 8.62
C GLU A 3 -10.12 -14.38 8.82
N TYR A 4 -9.41 -14.00 7.77
CA TYR A 4 -8.61 -12.76 7.79
C TYR A 4 -9.21 -11.79 6.78
N SER A 5 -9.77 -10.69 7.26
CA SER A 5 -10.10 -9.55 6.40
C SER A 5 -8.79 -8.97 5.84
N THR A 6 -8.77 -8.68 4.55
CA THR A 6 -7.61 -8.07 3.89
C THR A 6 -8.02 -6.70 3.39
N ARG A 7 -7.37 -5.66 3.93
CA ARG A 7 -7.47 -4.30 3.43
C ARG A 7 -6.17 -3.97 2.69
N LEU A 8 -6.26 -3.79 1.38
CA LEU A 8 -5.11 -3.53 0.51
C LEU A 8 -4.99 -2.03 0.29
N LYS A 9 -3.77 -1.51 0.41
CA LYS A 9 -3.45 -0.13 0.07
C LYS A 9 -2.96 -0.08 -1.37
N VAL A 10 -3.87 0.19 -2.31
CA VAL A 10 -3.55 0.46 -3.72
C VAL A 10 -3.48 1.98 -3.90
N SER A 11 -2.49 2.49 -4.64
CA SER A 11 -2.20 3.93 -4.75
C SER A 11 -3.37 4.77 -5.27
N GLY A 12 -4.20 5.31 -4.35
CA GLY A 12 -5.33 6.18 -4.65
C GLY A 12 -6.68 5.48 -4.74
N THR A 13 -6.80 4.24 -4.27
CA THR A 13 -8.08 3.53 -4.20
C THR A 13 -8.08 2.61 -2.99
N ASP A 14 -9.05 2.81 -2.10
CA ASP A 14 -9.23 1.94 -0.95
C ASP A 14 -9.86 0.62 -1.39
N VAL A 15 -9.29 -0.50 -0.93
CA VAL A 15 -9.81 -1.84 -1.22
C VAL A 15 -9.95 -2.62 0.08
N PHE A 16 -11.14 -3.16 0.32
CA PHE A 16 -11.44 -4.06 1.42
C PHE A 16 -12.02 -5.36 0.88
N SER A 17 -11.60 -6.48 1.45
CA SER A 17 -12.14 -7.81 1.16
C SER A 17 -12.20 -8.64 2.43
N ALA A 18 -13.36 -9.23 2.75
CA ALA A 18 -13.54 -10.12 3.88
C ALA A 18 -14.52 -11.26 3.55
N GLY A 19 -14.35 -12.39 4.23
CA GLY A 19 -15.28 -13.52 4.18
C GLY A 19 -15.01 -14.54 3.08
N ASN A 20 -15.99 -15.42 2.86
CA ASN A 20 -15.91 -16.54 1.95
C ASN A 20 -16.56 -16.24 0.58
N PHE A 21 -15.85 -16.56 -0.51
CA PHE A 21 -16.29 -16.37 -1.90
C PHE A 21 -16.53 -17.69 -2.66
N SER A 22 -16.43 -18.83 -1.99
CA SER A 22 -16.28 -20.14 -2.66
C SER A 22 -17.58 -20.75 -3.18
N ASN A 23 -18.75 -20.32 -2.71
CA ASN A 23 -20.02 -20.92 -3.12
C ASN A 23 -20.66 -20.15 -4.29
N LYS A 24 -20.91 -20.85 -5.40
CA LYS A 24 -21.49 -20.27 -6.62
C LYS A 24 -23.00 -20.01 -6.51
N ASP A 25 -23.66 -20.71 -5.60
CA ASP A 25 -25.11 -20.60 -5.38
C ASP A 25 -25.46 -19.49 -4.38
N ASP A 26 -24.45 -18.84 -3.78
CA ASP A 26 -24.67 -17.71 -2.89
C ASP A 26 -25.23 -16.52 -3.65
N GLU A 27 -26.12 -15.79 -3.00
CA GLU A 27 -26.70 -14.57 -3.54
C GLU A 27 -25.68 -13.44 -3.53
N VAL A 28 -25.67 -12.62 -4.59
CA VAL A 28 -24.73 -11.51 -4.72
C VAL A 28 -25.47 -10.20 -4.91
N LEU A 29 -25.19 -9.23 -4.03
CA LEU A 29 -25.62 -7.85 -4.16
C LEU A 29 -24.45 -6.99 -4.64
N ILE A 30 -24.68 -6.15 -5.65
CA ILE A 30 -23.66 -5.29 -6.24
C ILE A 30 -24.18 -3.86 -6.34
N SER A 31 -23.36 -2.90 -5.89
CA SER A 31 -23.53 -1.47 -6.17
C SER A 31 -22.28 -0.95 -6.89
N PHE A 32 -22.49 -0.07 -7.87
CA PHE A 32 -21.42 0.56 -8.61
C PHE A 32 -21.79 2.01 -8.93
N ASP A 33 -20.98 2.95 -8.43
CA ASP A 33 -21.00 4.35 -8.80
C ASP A 33 -19.87 4.60 -9.80
N GLU A 34 -20.25 4.80 -11.06
CA GLU A 34 -19.31 5.07 -12.15
C GLU A 34 -18.55 6.39 -11.99
N THR A 35 -19.22 7.42 -11.46
CA THR A 35 -18.68 8.78 -11.37
C THR A 35 -17.59 8.82 -10.31
N ASN A 36 -17.88 8.25 -9.14
CA ASN A 36 -16.95 8.23 -8.00
C ASN A 36 -16.04 7.00 -7.99
N ARG A 37 -16.19 6.07 -8.95
CA ARG A 37 -15.44 4.81 -9.04
C ARG A 37 -15.55 3.95 -7.78
N ILE A 38 -16.73 3.96 -7.15
CA ILE A 38 -17.01 3.19 -5.93
C ILE A 38 -17.74 1.90 -6.32
N ARG A 39 -17.28 0.75 -5.81
CA ARG A 39 -17.92 -0.55 -6.02
C ARG A 39 -18.08 -1.28 -4.70
N LYS A 40 -19.28 -1.79 -4.42
CA LYS A 40 -19.56 -2.71 -3.31
C LYS A 40 -20.09 -4.02 -3.87
N ARG A 41 -19.53 -5.16 -3.44
CA ARG A 41 -20.02 -6.51 -3.74
C ARG A 41 -20.18 -7.28 -2.44
N LEU A 42 -21.41 -7.66 -2.11
CA LEU A 42 -21.76 -8.41 -0.91
C LEU A 42 -22.26 -9.79 -1.34
N THR A 43 -21.81 -10.84 -0.66
CA THR A 43 -22.26 -12.22 -0.90
C THR A 43 -23.05 -12.69 0.32
N ILE A 44 -24.24 -13.23 0.12
CA ILE A 44 -25.16 -13.64 1.18
C ILE A 44 -25.37 -15.15 1.10
N ASN A 45 -25.26 -15.82 2.26
CA ASN A 45 -25.57 -17.23 2.41
C ASN A 45 -26.45 -17.41 3.65
N ASN A 46 -27.59 -18.11 3.52
CA ASN A 46 -28.49 -18.40 4.65
C ASN A 46 -28.85 -17.18 5.51
N ASN A 47 -29.23 -16.05 4.87
CA ASN A 47 -29.53 -14.78 5.54
C ASN A 47 -28.40 -14.23 6.44
N CYS A 48 -27.16 -14.64 6.19
CA CYS A 48 -25.97 -14.07 6.81
C CYS A 48 -25.06 -13.50 5.71
N LEU A 49 -24.32 -12.45 6.03
CA LEU A 49 -23.30 -11.93 5.12
C LEU A 49 -22.12 -12.90 5.08
N ALA A 50 -21.87 -13.53 3.93
CA ALA A 50 -20.80 -14.49 3.73
C ALA A 50 -19.48 -13.80 3.34
N SER A 51 -19.54 -12.74 2.53
CA SER A 51 -18.38 -11.93 2.18
C SER A 51 -18.73 -10.52 1.71
N ALA A 52 -17.74 -9.62 1.76
CA ALA A 52 -17.82 -8.26 1.29
C ALA A 52 -16.54 -7.86 0.55
N VAL A 53 -16.69 -7.19 -0.59
CA VAL A 53 -15.62 -6.51 -1.33
C VAL A 53 -16.03 -5.07 -1.55
N LEU A 54 -15.21 -4.14 -1.09
CA LEU A 54 -15.40 -2.70 -1.27
C LEU A 54 -14.20 -2.13 -2.02
N ILE A 55 -14.46 -1.31 -3.02
CA ILE A 55 -13.45 -0.64 -3.85
C ILE A 55 -13.83 0.83 -3.96
N GLY A 56 -12.85 1.73 -3.80
CA GLY A 56 -13.04 3.18 -3.90
C GLY A 56 -13.44 3.81 -2.57
N ASP A 57 -14.45 3.24 -1.90
CA ASP A 57 -14.88 3.62 -0.56
C ASP A 57 -14.95 2.39 0.34
N SER A 58 -14.28 2.44 1.48
CA SER A 58 -14.19 1.34 2.46
C SER A 58 -14.61 1.76 3.87
N SER A 59 -15.34 2.87 4.02
CA SER A 59 -15.84 3.37 5.30
C SER A 59 -16.57 2.29 6.11
N ASP A 60 -17.44 1.52 5.46
CA ASP A 60 -18.30 0.51 6.08
C ASP A 60 -17.61 -0.86 6.26
N SER A 61 -16.30 -0.93 6.02
CA SER A 61 -15.52 -2.17 6.08
C SER A 61 -15.72 -2.93 7.41
N PHE A 62 -15.74 -2.22 8.53
CA PHE A 62 -15.89 -2.80 9.86
C PHE A 62 -17.30 -3.36 10.09
N PHE A 63 -18.34 -2.59 9.74
CA PHE A 63 -19.73 -3.04 9.80
C PHE A 63 -19.93 -4.38 9.08
N TYR A 64 -19.46 -4.48 7.83
CA TYR A 64 -19.56 -5.73 7.09
C TYR A 64 -18.68 -6.85 7.67
N GLU A 65 -17.49 -6.53 8.15
CA GLU A 65 -16.61 -7.50 8.81
C GLU A 65 -17.27 -8.11 10.05
N GLU A 66 -17.95 -7.29 10.85
CA GLU A 66 -18.65 -7.72 12.05
C GLU A 66 -19.84 -8.62 11.72
N LEU A 67 -20.65 -8.25 10.71
CA LEU A 67 -21.75 -9.11 10.23
C LEU A 67 -21.25 -10.49 9.78
N ILE A 68 -20.09 -10.53 9.10
CA ILE A 68 -19.45 -11.78 8.64
C ILE A 68 -18.95 -12.61 9.84
N LYS A 69 -18.18 -11.98 10.74
CA LYS A 69 -17.59 -12.65 11.92
C LYS A 69 -18.66 -13.23 12.85
N ASN A 70 -19.70 -12.44 13.13
CA ASN A 70 -20.74 -12.81 14.08
C ASN A 70 -21.83 -13.70 13.45
N LYS A 71 -21.80 -13.91 12.13
CA LYS A 71 -22.86 -14.60 11.37
C LYS A 71 -24.23 -14.02 11.69
N THR A 72 -24.29 -12.68 11.71
CA THR A 72 -25.49 -11.95 12.08
C THR A 72 -26.59 -12.19 11.05
N ASP A 73 -27.81 -12.49 11.51
CA ASP A 73 -28.99 -12.54 10.64
C ASP A 73 -29.27 -11.14 10.10
N ILE A 74 -29.18 -10.98 8.78
CA ILE A 74 -29.33 -9.69 8.09
C ILE A 74 -30.77 -9.40 7.64
N SER A 75 -31.76 -10.21 8.02
CA SER A 75 -33.14 -10.11 7.50
C SER A 75 -33.76 -8.73 7.75
N SER A 76 -33.50 -8.13 8.92
CA SER A 76 -34.02 -6.82 9.32
C SER A 76 -33.41 -5.66 8.53
N ILE A 77 -32.13 -5.78 8.14
CA ILE A 77 -31.36 -4.74 7.43
C ILE A 77 -31.20 -5.05 5.93
N ARG A 78 -31.82 -6.12 5.44
CA ARG A 78 -31.56 -6.67 4.10
C ARG A 78 -31.78 -5.66 2.97
N LYS A 79 -32.81 -4.83 3.09
CA LYS A 79 -33.14 -3.80 2.09
C LYS A 79 -32.14 -2.65 2.06
N THR A 80 -31.44 -2.42 3.16
CA THR A 80 -30.51 -1.31 3.35
C THR A 80 -29.05 -1.73 3.35
N LEU A 81 -28.78 -3.03 3.37
CA LEU A 81 -27.44 -3.62 3.53
C LEU A 81 -26.39 -3.06 2.56
N LEU A 82 -26.75 -2.80 1.30
CA LEU A 82 -25.84 -2.23 0.29
C LEU A 82 -25.35 -0.80 0.62
N PHE A 83 -26.06 -0.09 1.50
CA PHE A 83 -25.76 1.28 1.89
C PHE A 83 -24.94 1.36 3.17
N GLY A 84 -24.51 0.23 3.74
CA GLY A 84 -23.71 0.17 4.95
C GLY A 84 -24.56 0.27 6.22
N GLU A 85 -23.93 0.70 7.31
CA GLU A 85 -24.59 0.86 8.60
C GLU A 85 -25.49 2.10 8.57
N ILE A 86 -26.79 1.91 8.29
CA ILE A 86 -27.78 2.99 8.39
C ILE A 86 -28.19 3.12 9.86
N ARG A 87 -27.53 4.01 10.60
CA ARG A 87 -27.98 4.39 11.95
C ARG A 87 -29.20 5.29 11.83
N MET A 88 -30.39 4.75 12.14
CA MET A 88 -31.60 5.57 12.28
C MET A 88 -31.57 6.32 13.61
N ASN A 89 -31.12 7.59 13.60
CA ASN A 89 -31.90 8.71 14.12
C ASN A 89 -31.21 10.07 13.90
N THR A 90 -32.01 10.99 13.34
CA THR A 90 -32.08 12.45 13.56
C THR A 90 -30.82 13.30 13.41
N GLU A 91 -30.86 14.18 12.40
CA GLU A 91 -30.36 15.57 12.45
C GLU A 91 -29.16 15.84 13.37
N GLU A 92 -27.99 15.27 13.04
CA GLU A 92 -26.68 15.87 13.25
C GLU A 92 -25.65 14.93 12.62
N VAL A 93 -24.71 15.47 11.86
CA VAL A 93 -23.54 14.72 11.40
C VAL A 93 -22.66 14.48 12.64
N GLY A 94 -23.01 13.47 13.42
CA GLY A 94 -22.36 13.12 14.68
C GLY A 94 -20.92 12.65 14.47
N ASN A 95 -20.02 13.11 15.33
CA ASN A 95 -18.59 12.81 15.27
C ASN A 95 -18.37 11.34 15.68
N ALA A 96 -17.48 10.59 15.00
CA ALA A 96 -17.28 9.15 15.26
C ALA A 96 -16.93 8.85 16.73
N SER A 97 -16.34 9.81 17.45
CA SER A 97 -16.06 9.72 18.88
C SER A 97 -17.31 9.62 19.77
N GLU A 98 -18.43 10.24 19.41
CA GLU A 98 -19.69 10.17 20.17
C GLU A 98 -20.43 8.85 19.95
N MET A 99 -20.16 8.22 18.81
CA MET A 99 -20.91 7.09 18.28
C MET A 99 -20.33 5.73 18.66
N LEU A 100 -19.11 5.69 19.21
CA LEU A 100 -18.38 4.48 19.57
C LEU A 100 -18.31 4.31 21.10
N ALA A 101 -18.46 3.08 21.59
CA ALA A 101 -18.13 2.70 22.96
C ALA A 101 -16.60 2.59 23.15
N ASP A 102 -16.13 2.62 24.40
CA ASP A 102 -14.68 2.58 24.68
C ASP A 102 -14.04 1.25 24.27
N ASP A 103 -14.79 0.15 24.27
CA ASP A 103 -14.34 -1.18 23.82
C ASP A 103 -14.48 -1.40 22.31
N ASP A 104 -15.09 -0.46 21.57
CA ASP A 104 -15.21 -0.57 20.13
C ASP A 104 -13.83 -0.55 19.47
N GLN A 105 -13.61 -1.51 18.58
CA GLN A 105 -12.36 -1.67 17.86
C GLN A 105 -12.25 -0.62 16.75
N VAL A 106 -11.25 0.27 16.86
CA VAL A 106 -10.97 1.33 15.88
C VAL A 106 -9.92 0.87 14.87
N CYS A 107 -8.87 0.17 15.32
CA CYS A 107 -7.83 -0.37 14.47
C CYS A 107 -7.94 -1.89 14.35
N GLY A 108 -8.45 -2.36 13.21
CA GLY A 108 -8.52 -3.80 12.88
C GLY A 108 -7.17 -4.51 12.96
N CYS A 109 -6.14 -3.95 12.30
CA CYS A 109 -4.85 -4.62 12.11
C CYS A 109 -3.97 -4.73 13.36
N LEU A 110 -4.19 -3.88 14.37
CA LEU A 110 -3.39 -3.85 15.60
C LEU A 110 -4.25 -3.92 16.87
N GLY A 111 -5.54 -4.18 16.73
CA GLY A 111 -6.44 -4.40 17.88
C GLY A 111 -6.70 -3.17 18.76
N VAL A 112 -6.47 -1.95 18.27
CA VAL A 112 -6.61 -0.72 19.07
C VAL A 112 -8.09 -0.32 19.18
N THR A 113 -8.57 -0.09 20.39
CA THR A 113 -9.95 0.36 20.68
C THR A 113 -10.05 1.89 20.77
N LYS A 114 -11.28 2.44 20.82
CA LYS A 114 -11.49 3.85 21.17
C LYS A 114 -10.89 4.17 22.53
N GLY A 115 -11.09 3.30 23.52
CA GLY A 115 -10.61 3.45 24.89
C GLY A 115 -9.09 3.53 24.99
N ASP A 116 -8.36 2.83 24.12
CA ASP A 116 -6.89 2.93 24.07
C ASP A 116 -6.43 4.31 23.57
N ILE A 117 -7.15 4.88 22.59
CA ILE A 117 -6.87 6.21 22.05
C ILE A 117 -7.19 7.29 23.09
N THR A 118 -8.35 7.22 23.75
CA THR A 118 -8.74 8.17 24.79
C THR A 118 -7.78 8.11 25.98
N LYS A 119 -7.42 6.93 26.47
CA LYS A 119 -6.40 6.75 27.52
C LYS A 119 -5.03 7.28 27.10
N ALA A 120 -4.63 7.16 25.84
CA ALA A 120 -3.39 7.73 25.34
C ALA A 120 -3.38 9.27 25.47
N VAL A 121 -4.51 9.90 25.17
CA VAL A 121 -4.71 11.36 25.35
C VAL A 121 -4.69 11.75 26.83
N GLU A 122 -5.47 11.06 27.67
CA GLU A 122 -5.52 11.31 29.13
C GLU A 122 -4.15 11.17 29.79
N SER A 123 -3.32 10.26 29.28
CA SER A 123 -1.94 10.06 29.74
C SER A 123 -0.92 11.01 29.09
N GLY A 124 -1.38 12.07 28.42
CA GLY A 124 -0.59 13.23 28.05
C GLY A 124 -0.21 13.35 26.58
N CYS A 125 -0.73 12.52 25.67
CA CYS A 125 -0.49 12.70 24.23
C CYS A 125 -1.16 13.98 23.72
N LYS A 126 -0.37 14.92 23.19
CA LYS A 126 -0.82 16.23 22.71
C LYS A 126 -0.91 16.34 21.18
N SER A 127 -0.48 15.30 20.46
CA SER A 127 -0.58 15.24 19.01
C SER A 127 -1.03 13.85 18.55
N PHE A 128 -1.64 13.79 17.36
CA PHE A 128 -2.06 12.52 16.80
C PHE A 128 -0.87 11.59 16.49
N ASP A 129 0.29 12.14 16.15
CA ASP A 129 1.51 11.34 15.97
C ASP A 129 2.01 10.73 17.28
N GLU A 130 1.84 11.40 18.43
CA GLU A 130 2.12 10.80 19.73
C GLU A 130 1.15 9.66 20.06
N VAL A 131 -0.14 9.81 19.74
CA VAL A 131 -1.12 8.72 19.87
C VAL A 131 -0.71 7.53 19.00
N LYS A 132 -0.37 7.76 17.72
CA LYS A 132 0.08 6.69 16.80
C LYS A 132 1.31 5.96 17.34
N LYS A 133 2.29 6.68 17.91
CA LYS A 133 3.47 6.07 18.54
C LYS A 133 3.11 5.24 19.78
N LYS A 134 2.12 5.68 20.56
CA LYS A 134 1.75 5.04 21.83
C LYS A 134 0.83 3.84 21.65
N THR A 135 -0.15 3.92 20.77
CA THR A 135 -1.17 2.87 20.55
C THR A 135 -0.85 1.98 19.35
N GLY A 136 -0.02 2.45 18.42
CA GLY A 136 0.22 1.79 17.14
C GLY A 136 -0.87 2.03 16.11
N CYS A 137 -2.01 2.66 16.44
CA CYS A 137 -3.08 2.90 15.46
C CYS A 137 -2.54 3.64 14.22
N SER A 138 -3.08 3.38 13.04
CA SER A 138 -2.70 4.05 11.79
C SER A 138 -1.25 3.87 11.32
N THR A 139 -0.48 2.96 11.94
CA THR A 139 0.89 2.63 11.53
C THR A 139 0.99 1.39 10.63
N GLY A 140 -0.03 0.51 10.67
CA GLY A 140 -0.13 -0.69 9.84
C GLY A 140 -0.77 -0.42 8.48
N CYS A 141 -2.03 -0.85 8.29
CA CYS A 141 -2.74 -0.67 7.01
C CYS A 141 -3.21 0.78 6.76
N GLY A 142 -3.29 1.61 7.81
CA GLY A 142 -3.73 3.01 7.74
C GLY A 142 -5.25 3.22 7.65
N GLY A 143 -6.04 2.16 7.59
CA GLY A 143 -7.49 2.22 7.37
C GLY A 143 -8.30 2.91 8.49
N CYS A 144 -7.73 2.99 9.69
CA CYS A 144 -8.34 3.66 10.84
C CYS A 144 -7.93 5.13 10.99
N HIS A 145 -7.11 5.69 10.08
CA HIS A 145 -6.54 7.04 10.22
C HIS A 145 -7.58 8.12 10.48
N SER A 146 -8.62 8.19 9.65
CA SER A 146 -9.68 9.19 9.80
C SER A 146 -10.38 9.08 11.16
N VAL A 147 -10.90 7.89 11.48
CA VAL A 147 -11.66 7.63 12.71
C VAL A 147 -10.80 7.84 13.96
N SER A 148 -9.58 7.29 13.98
CA SER A 148 -8.67 7.46 15.11
C SER A 148 -8.23 8.92 15.31
N LYS A 149 -8.07 9.69 14.23
CA LYS A 149 -7.79 11.13 14.33
C LYS A 149 -8.98 11.90 14.90
N GLN A 150 -10.20 11.60 14.46
CA GLN A 150 -11.42 12.22 15.00
C GLN A 150 -11.60 11.94 16.50
N ILE A 151 -11.35 10.70 16.94
CA ILE A 151 -11.38 10.33 18.37
C ILE A 151 -10.33 11.13 19.16
N PHE A 152 -9.09 11.22 18.63
CA PHE A 152 -8.04 12.03 19.24
C PHE A 152 -8.46 13.50 19.37
N GLU A 153 -8.89 14.13 18.28
CA GLU A 153 -9.31 15.53 18.19
C GLU A 153 -10.45 15.84 19.18
N PHE A 154 -11.44 14.96 19.24
CA PHE A 154 -12.52 15.06 20.23
C PHE A 154 -12.01 14.94 21.67
N SER A 155 -11.11 13.99 21.94
CA SER A 155 -10.57 13.76 23.29
C SER A 155 -9.75 14.93 23.83
N ILE A 156 -9.07 15.69 22.96
CA ILE A 156 -8.37 16.92 23.37
C ILE A 156 -9.25 18.18 23.31
N GLY A 157 -10.55 18.03 22.99
CA GLY A 157 -11.50 19.15 22.90
C GLY A 157 -11.22 20.11 21.74
N SER A 158 -10.50 19.68 20.71
CA SER A 158 -10.17 20.51 19.56
C SER A 158 -10.81 19.94 18.29
N GLN A 159 -11.70 20.69 17.64
CA GLN A 159 -12.00 20.43 16.23
C GLN A 159 -10.87 21.02 15.39
N SER A 160 -9.85 20.22 15.09
CA SER A 160 -8.81 20.67 14.18
C SER A 160 -9.36 20.61 12.75
N THR A 161 -9.52 21.77 12.14
CA THR A 161 -9.68 21.92 10.68
C THR A 161 -8.30 21.98 10.02
N GLU A 162 -7.30 21.27 10.56
CA GLU A 162 -6.00 21.20 9.92
C GLU A 162 -6.17 20.54 8.56
N LYS A 163 -6.07 21.37 7.52
CA LYS A 163 -6.05 20.91 6.14
C LYS A 163 -4.87 19.96 6.02
N GLU A 164 -5.15 18.72 5.61
CA GLU A 164 -4.11 17.75 5.32
C GLU A 164 -3.25 18.29 4.17
N THR A 165 -2.07 18.80 4.48
CA THR A 165 -1.10 19.31 3.49
C THR A 165 -0.09 18.23 3.12
N LEU A 166 0.38 18.23 1.88
CA LEU A 166 1.43 17.29 1.43
C LEU A 166 2.71 17.43 2.28
N CYS A 167 3.08 18.67 2.62
CA CYS A 167 4.28 19.03 3.34
C CYS A 167 4.16 20.48 3.81
N SER A 168 4.98 20.88 4.79
CA SER A 168 5.12 22.28 5.22
C SER A 168 5.54 23.25 4.09
N CYS A 169 6.01 22.72 2.95
CA CYS A 169 6.33 23.52 1.77
C CYS A 169 5.10 24.02 0.99
N THR A 170 3.88 23.60 1.35
CA THR A 170 2.65 23.98 0.64
C THR A 170 1.40 23.89 1.51
N ASP A 171 0.43 24.76 1.28
CA ASP A 171 -0.91 24.66 1.89
C ASP A 171 -1.82 23.65 1.14
N LEU A 172 -1.29 23.00 0.10
CA LEU A 172 -2.05 22.06 -0.73
C LEU A 172 -2.02 20.64 -0.17
N SER A 173 -3.15 19.97 -0.24
CA SER A 173 -3.23 18.54 0.05
C SER A 173 -2.56 17.69 -1.02
N THR A 174 -2.23 16.46 -0.64
CA THR A 174 -1.79 15.41 -1.56
C THR A 174 -2.74 15.25 -2.75
N GLN A 175 -4.06 15.29 -2.52
CA GLN A 175 -5.03 15.19 -3.63
C GLN A 175 -4.97 16.41 -4.55
N ASN A 176 -4.82 17.62 -4.02
CA ASN A 176 -4.75 18.84 -4.83
C ASN A 176 -3.54 18.84 -5.75
N VAL A 177 -2.36 18.47 -5.23
CA VAL A 177 -1.13 18.36 -6.02
C VAL A 177 -1.28 17.28 -7.09
N ARG A 178 -1.81 16.10 -6.75
CA ARG A 178 -2.02 15.00 -7.69
C ARG A 178 -3.04 15.37 -8.78
N LYS A 179 -4.11 16.06 -8.42
CA LYS A 179 -5.13 16.54 -9.37
C LYS A 179 -4.52 17.52 -10.37
N TYR A 180 -3.77 18.52 -9.89
CA TYR A 180 -3.09 19.47 -10.77
C TYR A 180 -2.22 18.74 -11.81
N ILE A 181 -1.42 17.76 -11.38
CA ILE A 181 -0.53 17.02 -12.28
C ILE A 181 -1.32 16.16 -13.27
N ARG A 182 -2.42 15.52 -12.84
CA ARG A 182 -3.31 14.74 -13.73
C ARG A 182 -3.99 15.59 -14.80
N ASP A 183 -4.27 16.85 -14.49
CA ASP A 183 -4.92 17.79 -15.42
C ASP A 183 -3.90 18.36 -16.45
N LEU A 184 -2.59 18.06 -16.33
CA LEU A 184 -1.57 18.46 -17.31
C LEU A 184 -1.68 17.64 -18.60
N THR A 185 -1.67 18.33 -19.74
CA THR A 185 -1.64 17.72 -21.08
C THR A 185 -0.22 17.51 -21.61
N GLU A 186 0.74 18.26 -21.09
CA GLU A 186 2.16 18.23 -21.48
C GLU A 186 3.04 17.92 -20.28
N VAL A 187 4.16 17.23 -20.56
CA VAL A 187 5.17 16.92 -19.55
C VAL A 187 5.74 18.21 -18.97
N LYS A 188 5.83 18.26 -17.64
CA LYS A 188 6.47 19.34 -16.88
C LYS A 188 7.58 18.76 -16.00
N THR A 189 8.53 19.59 -15.64
CA THR A 189 9.57 19.28 -14.66
C THR A 189 9.05 19.47 -13.24
N VAL A 190 9.69 18.84 -12.25
CA VAL A 190 9.39 19.05 -10.82
C VAL A 190 9.44 20.53 -10.44
N LYS A 191 10.41 21.28 -10.99
CA LYS A 191 10.58 22.71 -10.74
C LYS A 191 9.40 23.53 -11.29
N GLU A 192 8.89 23.21 -12.46
CA GLU A 192 7.74 23.88 -13.05
C GLU A 192 6.46 23.61 -12.26
N VAL A 193 6.24 22.37 -11.81
CA VAL A 193 5.11 22.02 -10.95
C VAL A 193 5.15 22.79 -9.64
N ARG A 194 6.31 22.80 -8.95
CA ARG A 194 6.49 23.57 -7.70
C ARG A 194 6.20 25.05 -7.90
N LYS A 195 6.70 25.64 -8.99
CA LYS A 195 6.48 27.06 -9.31
C LYS A 195 5.00 27.35 -9.55
N ALA A 196 4.31 26.51 -10.33
CA ALA A 196 2.89 26.68 -10.64
C ALA A 196 2.01 26.55 -9.39
N LEU A 197 2.35 25.61 -8.50
CA LEU A 197 1.65 25.37 -7.24
C LEU A 197 2.15 26.22 -6.07
N LYS A 198 3.09 27.14 -6.32
CA LYS A 198 3.64 28.09 -5.33
C LYS A 198 4.19 27.43 -4.07
N PHE A 199 4.96 26.35 -4.22
CA PHE A 199 5.69 25.76 -3.10
C PHE A 199 6.71 26.76 -2.55
N SER A 200 6.81 26.85 -1.23
CA SER A 200 7.70 27.79 -0.53
C SER A 200 9.17 27.36 -0.55
N ASP A 201 9.43 26.05 -0.69
CA ASP A 201 10.78 25.48 -0.67
C ASP A 201 10.87 24.20 -1.54
N SER A 202 12.10 23.77 -1.83
CA SER A 202 12.42 22.48 -2.43
C SER A 202 12.90 21.51 -1.36
N CYS A 203 12.00 20.67 -0.85
CA CYS A 203 12.36 19.58 0.05
C CYS A 203 12.28 18.21 -0.64
N GLU A 204 12.98 17.24 -0.06
CA GLU A 204 13.07 15.85 -0.55
C GLU A 204 11.68 15.16 -0.64
N PRO A 205 10.81 15.19 0.39
CA PRO A 205 9.48 14.56 0.30
C PRO A 205 8.60 15.10 -0.83
N CYS A 206 8.59 16.43 -1.03
CA CYS A 206 7.85 17.04 -2.13
C CYS A 206 8.44 16.66 -3.49
N GLY A 207 9.78 16.59 -3.58
CA GLY A 207 10.48 16.16 -4.77
C GLY A 207 10.08 14.75 -5.17
N HIS A 208 10.17 13.80 -4.23
CA HIS A 208 9.77 12.40 -4.42
C HIS A 208 8.32 12.29 -4.89
N ALA A 209 7.39 12.97 -4.21
CA ALA A 209 5.97 12.91 -4.53
C ALA A 209 5.67 13.45 -5.94
N ILE A 210 6.22 14.61 -6.29
CA ILE A 210 6.01 15.21 -7.61
C ILE A 210 6.65 14.36 -8.72
N ASN A 211 7.86 13.82 -8.50
CA ASN A 211 8.52 12.88 -9.42
C ASN A 211 7.60 11.68 -9.72
N TYR A 212 7.06 11.07 -8.65
CA TYR A 212 6.16 9.94 -8.76
C TYR A 212 4.85 10.29 -9.49
N TYR A 213 4.24 11.43 -9.20
CA TYR A 213 2.99 11.83 -9.85
C TYR A 213 3.17 12.16 -11.33
N LEU A 214 4.28 12.78 -11.71
CA LEU A 214 4.60 13.05 -13.12
C LEU A 214 4.88 11.75 -13.87
N SER A 215 5.66 10.84 -13.27
CA SER A 215 5.91 9.51 -13.80
C SER A 215 4.60 8.74 -14.02
N SER A 216 3.72 8.71 -13.02
CA SER A 216 2.41 8.06 -13.12
C SER A 216 1.47 8.66 -14.16
N GLN A 217 1.61 9.95 -14.51
CA GLN A 217 0.75 10.63 -15.49
C GLN A 217 1.26 10.46 -16.92
N PHE A 218 2.58 10.48 -17.11
CA PHE A 218 3.19 10.60 -18.41
C PHE A 218 3.97 9.35 -18.85
N ASN A 219 4.20 8.40 -17.94
CA ASN A 219 4.98 7.18 -18.13
C ASN A 219 6.32 7.48 -18.83
N GLU A 220 6.63 6.78 -19.92
CA GLU A 220 7.86 6.92 -20.73
C GLU A 220 8.13 8.35 -21.20
N ARG A 221 7.11 9.21 -21.31
CA ARG A 221 7.30 10.62 -21.73
C ARG A 221 7.94 11.48 -20.64
N TYR A 222 7.91 11.04 -19.39
CA TYR A 222 8.52 11.77 -18.28
C TYR A 222 9.90 11.21 -17.94
N ILE A 223 10.90 12.07 -18.05
CA ILE A 223 12.25 11.79 -17.56
C ILE A 223 12.31 12.24 -16.11
N HIS A 224 12.54 11.29 -15.21
CA HIS A 224 12.62 11.56 -13.77
C HIS A 224 13.72 12.56 -13.45
N ASN A 225 13.48 13.42 -12.46
CA ASN A 225 14.54 14.23 -11.88
C ASN A 225 15.37 13.37 -10.93
N ASP A 226 16.52 12.85 -11.39
CA ASP A 226 17.37 11.94 -10.61
C ASP A 226 17.85 12.53 -9.30
N LYS A 227 18.08 13.85 -9.24
CA LYS A 227 18.51 14.54 -8.01
C LYS A 227 17.45 14.54 -6.91
N GLU A 228 16.21 14.27 -7.28
CA GLU A 228 15.05 14.25 -6.39
C GLU A 228 14.38 12.88 -6.38
N ARG A 229 15.16 11.82 -6.65
CA ARG A 229 14.74 10.45 -6.35
C ARG A 229 15.13 10.08 -4.92
N PRO A 230 14.43 9.12 -4.30
CA PRO A 230 14.88 8.49 -3.07
C PRO A 230 16.32 7.98 -3.19
N HIS A 231 17.12 8.10 -2.13
CA HIS A 231 18.53 7.68 -2.12
C HIS A 231 18.77 6.29 -2.75
N ASN A 232 17.99 5.29 -2.34
CA ASN A 232 18.17 3.93 -2.82
C ASN A 232 17.85 3.78 -4.33
N GLU A 233 16.95 4.61 -4.88
CA GLU A 233 16.67 4.63 -6.32
C GLU A 233 17.82 5.25 -7.11
N MET A 234 18.48 6.29 -6.59
CA MET A 234 19.67 6.86 -7.21
C MET A 234 20.85 5.88 -7.21
N MET A 235 20.97 5.08 -6.14
CA MET A 235 22.07 4.14 -5.97
C MET A 235 21.81 2.78 -6.64
N HIS A 236 20.61 2.57 -7.18
CA HIS A 236 20.11 1.27 -7.64
C HIS A 236 20.39 0.13 -6.63
N ALA A 237 20.33 0.43 -5.33
CA ALA A 237 20.73 -0.48 -4.26
C ALA A 237 20.11 -0.03 -2.92
N ASN A 238 19.95 -0.95 -1.98
CA ASN A 238 19.41 -0.63 -0.66
C ASN A 238 20.51 -0.28 0.34
N LEU A 239 20.51 0.94 0.89
CA LEU A 239 21.37 1.30 2.01
C LEU A 239 21.04 0.46 3.27
N GLN A 240 22.06 -0.14 3.86
CA GLN A 240 21.97 -0.96 5.08
C GLN A 240 22.30 -0.14 6.33
N ASN A 241 22.03 -0.71 7.50
CA ASN A 241 22.23 -0.04 8.80
C ASN A 241 23.70 0.24 9.14
N ASP A 242 24.63 -0.47 8.53
CA ASP A 242 26.09 -0.32 8.68
C ASP A 242 26.70 0.59 7.61
N GLY A 243 25.87 1.20 6.76
CA GLY A 243 26.29 2.08 5.66
C GLY A 243 26.73 1.35 4.38
N THR A 244 26.72 0.02 4.37
CA THR A 244 26.90 -0.78 3.15
C THR A 244 25.61 -0.85 2.34
N TYR A 245 25.63 -1.54 1.21
CA TYR A 245 24.51 -1.67 0.30
C TYR A 245 24.13 -3.12 0.04
N SER A 246 22.89 -3.32 -0.42
CA SER A 246 22.45 -4.59 -0.99
C SER A 246 22.01 -4.45 -2.45
N ILE A 247 22.41 -5.43 -3.26
CA ILE A 247 22.10 -5.56 -4.69
C ILE A 247 21.19 -6.78 -4.87
N VAL A 248 20.06 -6.57 -5.54
CA VAL A 248 19.11 -7.63 -5.87
C VAL A 248 18.91 -7.62 -7.38
N PRO A 249 19.59 -8.52 -8.12
CA PRO A 249 19.35 -8.72 -9.55
C PRO A 249 17.93 -9.19 -9.80
N GLN A 250 17.47 -8.98 -11.02
CA GLN A 250 16.15 -9.40 -11.43
C GLN A 250 16.10 -10.91 -11.71
N MET A 251 15.08 -11.58 -11.16
CA MET A 251 14.81 -13.02 -11.32
C MET A 251 13.31 -13.22 -11.48
N GLN A 252 12.82 -13.13 -12.72
CA GLN A 252 11.39 -13.02 -12.99
C GLN A 252 10.62 -14.28 -12.62
N GLY A 253 9.51 -14.14 -11.87
CA GLY A 253 8.78 -15.30 -11.34
C GLY A 253 9.62 -16.19 -10.41
N GLY A 254 10.77 -15.69 -9.93
CA GLY A 254 11.76 -16.46 -9.18
C GLY A 254 12.62 -17.40 -10.03
N LEU A 255 12.67 -17.18 -11.35
CA LEU A 255 13.44 -17.97 -12.29
C LEU A 255 14.85 -17.40 -12.49
N THR A 256 15.80 -18.29 -12.76
CA THR A 256 17.16 -17.96 -13.20
C THR A 256 17.71 -19.08 -14.06
N THR A 257 18.67 -18.76 -14.92
CA THR A 257 19.41 -19.76 -15.69
C THR A 257 20.62 -20.27 -14.92
N PRO A 258 21.15 -21.47 -15.24
CA PRO A 258 22.40 -21.95 -14.66
C PRO A 258 23.59 -20.99 -14.87
N ASP A 259 23.64 -20.30 -16.01
CA ASP A 259 24.71 -19.35 -16.35
C ASP A 259 24.61 -18.06 -15.52
N GLU A 260 23.40 -17.50 -15.37
CA GLU A 260 23.14 -16.36 -14.47
C GLU A 260 23.49 -16.71 -13.02
N LEU A 261 23.04 -17.87 -12.54
CA LEU A 261 23.31 -18.31 -11.17
C LEU A 261 24.81 -18.49 -10.92
N LYS A 262 25.53 -19.05 -11.90
CA LYS A 262 26.98 -19.16 -11.86
C LYS A 262 27.65 -17.78 -11.84
N ALA A 263 27.20 -16.86 -12.70
CA ALA A 263 27.72 -15.50 -12.73
C ALA A 263 27.51 -14.78 -11.38
N LEU A 264 26.33 -14.91 -10.76
CA LEU A 264 26.09 -14.36 -9.42
C LEU A 264 27.02 -14.97 -8.36
N ALA A 265 27.30 -16.27 -8.43
CA ALA A 265 28.25 -16.90 -7.53
C ALA A 265 29.68 -16.39 -7.75
N ASP A 266 30.14 -16.29 -9.00
CA ASP A 266 31.47 -15.79 -9.35
C ASP A 266 31.65 -14.31 -8.95
N ILE A 267 30.63 -13.48 -9.18
CA ILE A 267 30.59 -12.09 -8.74
C ILE A 267 30.61 -12.01 -7.21
N ALA A 268 29.81 -12.84 -6.52
CA ALA A 268 29.81 -12.85 -5.06
C ALA A 268 31.18 -13.19 -4.47
N VAL A 269 31.89 -14.15 -5.07
CA VAL A 269 33.27 -14.50 -4.67
C VAL A 269 34.23 -13.36 -4.98
N LYS A 270 34.18 -12.80 -6.19
CA LYS A 270 35.10 -11.73 -6.64
C LYS A 270 35.01 -10.47 -5.79
N TYR A 271 33.80 -10.08 -5.41
CA TYR A 271 33.56 -8.89 -4.60
C TYR A 271 33.55 -9.18 -3.09
N GLU A 272 33.92 -10.41 -2.69
CA GLU A 272 33.97 -10.86 -1.30
C GLU A 272 32.66 -10.58 -0.55
N VAL A 273 31.52 -10.83 -1.22
CA VAL A 273 30.19 -10.49 -0.72
C VAL A 273 29.93 -11.20 0.61
N PRO A 274 29.77 -10.48 1.74
CA PRO A 274 29.66 -11.09 3.06
C PRO A 274 28.44 -12.00 3.23
N THR A 275 27.33 -11.70 2.55
CA THR A 275 26.11 -12.49 2.67
C THR A 275 25.36 -12.56 1.36
N VAL A 276 25.06 -13.79 0.94
CA VAL A 276 24.18 -14.10 -0.20
C VAL A 276 22.90 -14.71 0.34
N LYS A 277 21.78 -14.01 0.21
CA LYS A 277 20.49 -14.39 0.82
C LYS A 277 19.44 -14.69 -0.24
N VAL A 278 18.86 -15.88 -0.18
CA VAL A 278 17.58 -16.16 -0.86
C VAL A 278 16.45 -15.45 -0.12
N THR A 279 15.77 -14.54 -0.80
CA THR A 279 14.71 -13.71 -0.23
C THR A 279 13.36 -14.43 -0.27
N GLY A 280 12.42 -13.98 0.57
CA GLY A 280 11.04 -14.44 0.50
C GLY A 280 10.33 -14.06 -0.81
N GLY A 281 10.96 -13.24 -1.65
CA GLY A 281 10.52 -12.88 -3.00
C GLY A 281 11.03 -13.82 -4.10
N GLN A 282 11.64 -14.96 -3.75
CA GLN A 282 12.22 -15.92 -4.71
C GLN A 282 13.38 -15.32 -5.52
N ARG A 283 14.15 -14.39 -4.92
CA ARG A 283 15.31 -13.74 -5.54
C ARG A 283 16.57 -13.88 -4.68
N ILE A 284 17.73 -13.60 -5.25
CA ILE A 284 19.01 -13.56 -4.54
C ILE A 284 19.37 -12.11 -4.19
N ASP A 285 19.73 -11.87 -2.92
CA ASP A 285 20.17 -10.59 -2.39
C ASP A 285 21.64 -10.69 -1.97
N LEU A 286 22.46 -9.77 -2.47
CA LEU A 286 23.90 -9.67 -2.23
C LEU A 286 24.12 -8.50 -1.27
N LEU A 287 24.44 -8.79 -0.01
CA LEU A 287 24.48 -7.82 1.09
C LEU A 287 25.91 -7.55 1.55
N GLY A 288 26.15 -6.33 2.05
CA GLY A 288 27.45 -5.91 2.58
C GLY A 288 28.34 -5.24 1.55
N ILE A 289 27.77 -4.70 0.47
CA ILE A 289 28.52 -4.15 -0.66
C ILE A 289 28.95 -2.71 -0.36
N PRO A 290 30.25 -2.38 -0.43
CA PRO A 290 30.70 -0.99 -0.32
C PRO A 290 30.20 -0.14 -1.49
N LYS A 291 29.98 1.16 -1.25
CA LYS A 291 29.41 2.08 -2.24
C LYS A 291 30.19 2.12 -3.56
N ASP A 292 31.52 2.11 -3.49
CA ASP A 292 32.42 2.17 -4.65
C ASP A 292 32.41 0.89 -5.51
N LYS A 293 31.81 -0.20 -5.02
CA LYS A 293 31.66 -1.46 -5.74
C LYS A 293 30.33 -1.59 -6.49
N LEU A 294 29.37 -0.70 -6.26
CA LEU A 294 28.03 -0.81 -6.85
C LEU A 294 28.06 -0.79 -8.38
N ASP A 295 28.64 0.25 -8.98
CA ASP A 295 28.68 0.40 -10.45
C ASP A 295 29.41 -0.74 -11.16
N PRO A 296 30.63 -1.15 -10.77
CA PRO A 296 31.32 -2.25 -11.46
C PRO A 296 30.61 -3.60 -11.25
N MET A 297 30.00 -3.82 -10.08
CA MET A 297 29.25 -5.04 -9.82
C MET A 297 27.94 -5.09 -10.63
N TRP A 298 27.21 -3.98 -10.73
CA TRP A 298 26.04 -3.88 -11.62
C TRP A 298 26.40 -4.10 -13.08
N LYS A 299 27.56 -3.59 -13.53
CA LYS A 299 28.04 -3.83 -14.88
C LYS A 299 28.23 -5.32 -15.15
N GLU A 300 28.86 -6.06 -14.25
CA GLU A 300 29.08 -7.50 -14.42
C GLU A 300 27.79 -8.31 -14.35
N ILE A 301 26.85 -7.92 -13.49
CA ILE A 301 25.50 -8.50 -13.42
C ILE A 301 24.77 -8.29 -14.75
N SER A 302 24.87 -7.10 -15.33
CA SER A 302 24.28 -6.76 -16.63
C SER A 302 24.95 -7.48 -17.79
N ASP A 303 26.28 -7.60 -17.79
CA ASP A 303 27.02 -8.38 -18.79
C ASP A 303 26.65 -9.88 -18.73
N ALA A 304 26.21 -10.38 -17.57
CA ALA A 304 25.66 -11.72 -17.38
C ALA A 304 24.17 -11.87 -17.76
N GLY A 305 23.54 -10.81 -18.27
CA GLY A 305 22.16 -10.84 -18.77
C GLY A 305 21.08 -10.49 -17.74
N MET A 306 21.45 -10.05 -16.54
CA MET A 306 20.49 -9.67 -15.49
C MET A 306 20.38 -8.16 -15.34
N GLU A 307 19.17 -7.68 -15.11
CA GLU A 307 18.91 -6.27 -14.80
C GLU A 307 18.73 -6.02 -13.30
N SER A 308 18.49 -4.77 -12.93
CA SER A 308 18.15 -4.41 -11.55
C SER A 308 16.76 -4.93 -11.20
N GLY A 309 16.63 -5.63 -10.06
CA GLY A 309 15.33 -6.11 -9.60
C GLY A 309 14.50 -5.07 -8.83
N TYR A 310 14.87 -3.79 -8.89
CA TYR A 310 14.17 -2.66 -8.24
C TYR A 310 13.79 -2.90 -6.77
N ALA A 311 14.54 -3.72 -6.03
CA ALA A 311 14.21 -4.09 -4.64
C ALA A 311 14.21 -2.89 -3.68
N TYR A 312 14.82 -1.79 -4.11
CA TYR A 312 14.86 -0.50 -3.43
C TYR A 312 13.66 0.41 -3.72
N GLY A 313 13.03 0.27 -4.88
CA GLY A 313 12.02 1.22 -5.36
C GLY A 313 10.69 1.10 -4.63
N LYS A 314 9.86 2.14 -4.80
CA LYS A 314 8.41 2.10 -4.53
C LYS A 314 7.65 1.61 -5.77
N ALA A 315 8.05 0.45 -6.28
CA ALA A 315 7.46 -0.21 -7.43
C ALA A 315 6.92 -1.60 -7.05
N THR A 316 6.19 -2.25 -7.96
CA THR A 316 5.96 -3.70 -7.86
C THR A 316 7.32 -4.38 -7.77
N ARG A 317 7.57 -5.21 -6.76
CA ARG A 317 8.92 -5.72 -6.48
C ARG A 317 9.17 -7.10 -7.04
N THR A 318 8.15 -7.94 -7.05
CA THR A 318 8.19 -9.32 -7.55
C THR A 318 6.78 -9.89 -7.54
N CYS A 319 6.49 -10.73 -8.52
CA CYS A 319 5.37 -11.64 -8.58
C CYS A 319 5.88 -13.04 -8.23
N LYS A 320 5.49 -13.55 -7.07
CA LYS A 320 5.91 -14.88 -6.64
C LYS A 320 5.04 -15.94 -7.31
N SER A 321 5.67 -17.02 -7.76
CA SER A 321 4.97 -18.18 -8.33
C SER A 321 5.43 -19.49 -7.70
N CYS A 322 4.49 -20.42 -7.53
CA CYS A 322 4.86 -21.82 -7.41
C CYS A 322 5.22 -22.37 -8.80
N VAL A 323 5.79 -23.57 -8.84
CA VAL A 323 6.19 -24.23 -10.10
C VAL A 323 5.02 -24.64 -11.01
N GLY A 324 3.78 -24.38 -10.61
CA GLY A 324 2.58 -24.51 -11.45
C GLY A 324 2.32 -25.91 -11.99
N SER A 325 1.48 -25.99 -13.03
CA SER A 325 1.15 -27.24 -13.74
C SER A 325 2.31 -27.82 -14.56
N GLU A 326 3.41 -27.06 -14.73
CA GLU A 326 4.59 -27.53 -15.47
C GLU A 326 5.40 -28.57 -14.69
N HIS A 327 5.43 -28.46 -13.35
CA HIS A 327 6.22 -29.37 -12.51
C HIS A 327 5.47 -29.95 -11.30
N CYS A 328 4.47 -29.24 -10.75
CA CYS A 328 3.76 -29.72 -9.57
C CYS A 328 2.65 -30.69 -9.97
N LEU A 329 2.60 -31.88 -9.34
CA LEU A 329 1.51 -32.85 -9.52
C LEU A 329 0.12 -32.25 -9.25
N MET A 330 0.03 -31.31 -8.31
CA MET A 330 -1.20 -30.61 -7.93
C MET A 330 -1.34 -29.24 -8.61
N GLY A 331 -0.46 -28.93 -9.56
CA GLY A 331 -0.48 -27.65 -10.27
C GLY A 331 -1.72 -27.55 -11.16
N THR A 332 -2.46 -26.44 -11.02
CA THR A 332 -3.72 -26.23 -11.74
C THR A 332 -3.57 -25.33 -12.96
N GLN A 333 -2.58 -24.44 -12.96
CA GLN A 333 -2.35 -23.44 -14.00
C GLN A 333 -0.85 -23.16 -14.18
N ASP A 334 -0.52 -22.51 -15.30
CA ASP A 334 0.83 -22.02 -15.62
C ASP A 334 1.16 -20.77 -14.80
N SER A 335 1.57 -21.01 -13.55
CA SER A 335 1.86 -19.96 -12.58
C SER A 335 3.14 -19.19 -12.90
N MET A 336 4.20 -19.87 -13.39
CA MET A 336 5.50 -19.25 -13.59
C MET A 336 5.47 -18.28 -14.78
N SER A 337 4.92 -18.70 -15.94
CA SER A 337 4.81 -17.80 -17.10
C SER A 337 3.88 -16.63 -16.84
N LEU A 338 2.80 -16.82 -16.05
CA LEU A 338 1.94 -15.72 -15.64
C LEU A 338 2.69 -14.72 -14.75
N ALA A 339 3.51 -15.21 -13.81
CA ALA A 339 4.30 -14.33 -12.95
C ALA A 339 5.30 -13.50 -13.74
N VAL A 340 5.99 -14.09 -14.72
CA VAL A 340 6.89 -13.36 -15.65
C VAL A 340 6.12 -12.27 -16.40
N LYS A 341 4.99 -12.62 -17.04
CA LYS A 341 4.15 -11.65 -17.76
C LYS A 341 3.64 -10.52 -16.87
N MET A 342 3.31 -10.82 -15.62
CA MET A 342 2.87 -9.81 -14.66
C MET A 342 4.00 -8.86 -14.27
N GLU A 343 5.22 -9.37 -14.08
CA GLU A 343 6.40 -8.55 -13.83
C GLU A 343 6.75 -7.66 -15.04
N ASP A 344 6.75 -8.22 -16.26
CA ASP A 344 6.96 -7.45 -17.50
C ASP A 344 5.91 -6.33 -17.69
N ALA A 345 4.65 -6.60 -17.35
CA ALA A 345 3.56 -5.64 -17.56
C ALA A 345 3.60 -4.43 -16.59
N VAL A 346 4.31 -4.55 -15.47
CA VAL A 346 4.37 -3.50 -14.43
C VAL A 346 5.74 -2.86 -14.30
N TRP A 347 6.75 -3.42 -14.96
CA TRP A 347 8.08 -2.83 -15.08
C TRP A 347 8.22 -2.18 -16.44
N SER A 348 7.95 -0.88 -16.46
CA SER A 348 8.25 0.04 -17.55
C SER A 348 9.06 1.21 -17.01
#